data_AF-A0A066YLJ3-F1
#
_entry.id   AF-A0A066YLJ3-F1
#
_cell.length_a   1.000
_cell.length_b   1.000
_cell.length_c   1.000
_cell.angle_alpha   90.00
_cell.angle_beta   90.00
_cell.angle_gamma   90.00
#
_symmetry.space_group_name_H-M   'P 1'
#
loop_
_entity.id
_entity.type
_entity.pdbx_description
1 polymer ?
#
loop_
_entity_poly.entity_id
_entity_poly.type
_entity_poly.pdbx_seq_one_letter_code
_entity_poly.pdbx_strand_id
1 'polypeptide(L)'
;MLDATLALLSEAGYARLTVEGVAAASGVHKSTLYRWWPDKAALAADALASRMDTGPLPDTGSTRDDLTTWLRGTIANYTATPAGATMPALIADLAGRPGALEAFRAAFLTERRANCAAVLRRGIARGDLPADTDVELFMDALAGAVFYRQLVTGLPVDDRLPDRLVRILGL
;
A
#
# COMPACT_ATOMS: atom_id res chain seq x y z
N MET A 1 2.16 -10.13 17.33
CA MET A 1 0.78 -10.16 16.77
C MET A 1 0.81 -9.95 15.26
N LEU A 2 1.36 -8.83 14.77
CA LEU A 2 1.46 -8.54 13.33
C LEU A 2 2.30 -9.57 12.56
N ASP A 3 3.45 -9.97 13.10
CA ASP A 3 4.32 -10.98 12.49
C ASP A 3 3.62 -12.34 12.30
N ALA A 4 2.95 -12.81 13.35
CA ALA A 4 2.15 -14.03 13.29
C ALA A 4 0.98 -13.90 12.29
N THR A 5 0.37 -12.72 12.20
CA THR A 5 -0.71 -12.43 11.24
C THR A 5 -0.19 -12.53 9.81
N LEU A 6 0.97 -11.95 9.51
CA LEU A 6 1.60 -12.01 8.18
C LEU A 6 1.98 -13.42 7.78
N ALA A 7 2.54 -14.20 8.71
CA ALA A 7 2.88 -15.60 8.46
C ALA A 7 1.62 -16.39 8.07
N LEU A 8 0.56 -16.28 8.88
CA LEU A 8 -0.72 -16.96 8.62
C LEU A 8 -1.41 -16.46 7.34
N LEU A 9 -1.33 -15.15 7.04
CA LEU A 9 -1.84 -14.60 5.78
C LEU A 9 -1.10 -15.16 4.57
N SER A 10 0.22 -15.27 4.65
CA SER A 10 1.05 -15.78 3.56
C SER A 10 0.86 -17.28 3.33
N GLU A 11 0.66 -18.05 4.42
CA GLU A 11 0.46 -19.50 4.35
C GLU A 11 -0.97 -19.89 3.95
N ALA A 12 -1.98 -19.18 4.48
CA ALA A 12 -3.36 -19.64 4.46
C ALA A 12 -4.35 -18.69 3.76
N GLY A 13 -3.93 -17.45 3.47
CA GLY A 13 -4.81 -16.41 2.93
C GLY A 13 -5.77 -15.83 3.97
N TYR A 14 -6.47 -14.75 3.59
CA TYR A 14 -7.35 -14.04 4.50
C TYR A 14 -8.60 -14.84 4.88
N ALA A 15 -9.12 -15.65 3.95
CA ALA A 15 -10.27 -16.51 4.22
C ALA A 15 -10.04 -17.45 5.43
N ARG A 16 -8.85 -18.04 5.55
CA ARG A 16 -8.50 -18.99 6.63
C ARG A 16 -7.88 -18.34 7.87
N LEU A 17 -7.49 -17.08 7.79
CA LEU A 17 -7.02 -16.33 8.96
C LEU A 17 -8.14 -16.29 10.03
N THR A 18 -7.79 -16.50 11.29
CA THR A 18 -8.72 -16.36 12.44
C THR A 18 -8.03 -15.59 13.57
N VAL A 19 -8.81 -14.84 14.37
CA VAL A 19 -8.26 -14.10 15.52
C VAL A 19 -7.73 -15.08 16.58
N GLU A 20 -8.41 -16.21 16.75
CA GLU A 20 -7.97 -17.33 17.59
C GLU A 20 -6.65 -17.92 17.12
N GLY A 21 -6.51 -18.13 15.80
CA GLY A 21 -5.26 -18.61 15.20
C GLY A 21 -4.11 -17.64 15.43
N VAL A 22 -4.34 -16.33 15.25
CA VAL A 22 -3.33 -15.30 15.54
C VAL A 22 -2.99 -15.25 17.03
N ALA A 23 -3.99 -15.35 17.92
CA ALA A 23 -3.78 -15.37 19.36
C ALA A 23 -2.87 -16.54 19.76
N ALA A 24 -3.18 -17.74 19.29
CA ALA A 24 -2.39 -18.94 19.52
C ALA A 24 -0.96 -18.79 18.96
N ALA A 25 -0.82 -18.36 17.71
CA ALA A 25 0.48 -18.23 17.05
C ALA A 25 1.37 -17.11 17.65
N SER A 26 0.76 -16.07 18.23
CA SER A 26 1.50 -14.96 18.85
C SER A 26 1.60 -15.03 20.37
N GLY A 27 1.03 -16.05 21.00
CA GLY A 27 1.07 -16.26 22.45
C GLY A 27 0.30 -15.22 23.27
N VAL A 28 -0.61 -14.46 22.65
CA VAL A 28 -1.42 -13.44 23.34
C VAL A 28 -2.86 -13.90 23.50
N HIS A 29 -3.56 -13.33 24.48
CA HIS A 29 -4.98 -13.58 24.66
C HIS A 29 -5.83 -12.85 23.60
N LYS A 30 -6.98 -13.42 23.22
CA LYS A 30 -7.90 -12.85 22.21
C LYS A 30 -8.37 -11.42 22.56
N SER A 31 -8.56 -11.15 23.85
CA SER A 31 -8.93 -9.82 24.36
C SER A 31 -7.86 -8.75 24.08
N THR A 32 -6.58 -9.14 24.00
CA THR A 32 -5.50 -8.23 23.61
C THR A 32 -5.65 -7.83 22.14
N LEU A 33 -5.94 -8.78 21.24
CA LEU A 33 -6.15 -8.48 19.82
C LEU A 33 -7.33 -7.53 19.60
N TYR A 34 -8.49 -7.81 20.21
CA TYR A 34 -9.67 -6.93 20.08
C TYR A 34 -9.51 -5.54 20.68
N ARG A 35 -8.57 -5.35 21.62
CA ARG A 35 -8.26 -4.03 22.16
C ARG A 35 -7.61 -3.11 21.11
N TRP A 36 -6.84 -3.68 20.18
CA TRP A 36 -6.08 -2.94 19.17
C TRP A 36 -6.76 -2.95 17.80
N TRP A 37 -7.39 -4.08 17.44
CA TRP A 37 -8.04 -4.25 16.14
C TRP A 37 -9.49 -4.68 16.33
N PRO A 38 -10.47 -3.86 15.90
CA PRO A 38 -11.89 -4.17 16.09
C PRO A 38 -12.32 -5.42 15.33
N ASP A 39 -11.65 -5.75 14.23
CA ASP A 39 -11.91 -6.94 13.43
C ASP A 39 -10.64 -7.51 12.78
N LYS A 40 -10.80 -8.67 12.15
CA LYS A 40 -9.72 -9.38 11.45
C LYS A 40 -9.18 -8.62 10.24
N ALA A 41 -10.00 -7.80 9.57
CA ALA A 41 -9.58 -7.01 8.41
C ALA A 41 -8.62 -5.89 8.84
N ALA A 42 -8.96 -5.16 9.91
CA ALA A 42 -8.10 -4.15 10.51
C ALA A 42 -6.75 -4.75 10.96
N LEU A 43 -6.76 -5.94 11.59
CA LEU A 43 -5.55 -6.66 11.96
C LEU A 43 -4.70 -7.05 10.73
N ALA A 44 -5.31 -7.57 9.68
CA ALA A 44 -4.61 -7.93 8.45
C ALA A 44 -4.02 -6.71 7.73
N ALA A 45 -4.75 -5.59 7.71
CA ALA A 45 -4.32 -4.34 7.11
C ALA A 45 -3.10 -3.76 7.84
N ASP A 46 -3.16 -3.70 9.17
CA ASP A 46 -2.07 -3.19 10.00
C ASP A 46 -0.82 -4.10 9.92
N ALA A 47 -1.03 -5.42 9.84
CA ALA A 47 0.06 -6.35 9.64
C ALA A 47 0.77 -6.15 8.30
N LEU A 48 0.04 -5.86 7.22
CA LEU A 48 0.63 -5.50 5.93
C LEU A 48 1.33 -4.13 6.00
N ALA A 49 0.68 -3.14 6.61
CA ALA A 49 1.24 -1.79 6.76
C ALA A 49 2.56 -1.81 7.52
N SER A 50 2.70 -2.63 8.57
CA SER A 50 3.91 -2.72 9.39
C SER A 50 5.15 -3.26 8.65
N ARG A 51 5.00 -3.73 7.41
CA ARG A 51 6.10 -4.21 6.57
C ARG A 51 6.42 -3.31 5.40
N MET A 52 5.64 -2.25 5.23
CA MET A 52 5.87 -1.31 4.16
C MET A 52 6.56 -0.08 4.71
N ASP A 53 7.70 0.25 4.12
CA ASP A 53 8.40 1.47 4.45
C ASP A 53 7.73 2.64 3.72
N THR A 54 7.16 3.57 4.48
CA THR A 54 6.60 4.81 3.92
C THR A 54 7.64 5.90 3.75
N GLY A 55 8.82 5.78 4.41
CA GLY A 55 9.96 6.69 4.36
C GLY A 55 9.63 8.16 4.65
N PRO A 56 10.63 9.00 4.94
CA PRO A 56 10.42 10.44 4.82
C PRO A 56 10.20 10.77 3.35
N LEU A 57 9.18 11.60 3.08
CA LEU A 57 9.00 12.17 1.76
C LEU A 57 10.19 13.05 1.41
N PRO A 58 10.88 12.80 0.29
CA PRO A 58 11.86 13.75 -0.21
C PRO A 58 11.15 15.08 -0.54
N ASP A 59 11.83 16.18 -0.26
CA ASP A 59 11.47 17.51 -0.75
C ASP A 59 12.72 18.13 -1.37
N THR A 60 13.08 17.60 -2.54
CA THR A 60 14.30 17.99 -3.26
C THR A 60 14.17 19.30 -4.02
N GLY A 61 12.96 19.87 -4.07
CA GLY A 61 12.61 20.99 -4.95
C GLY A 61 12.26 20.56 -6.37
N SER A 62 12.28 19.26 -6.68
CA SER A 62 11.94 18.69 -7.98
C SER A 62 10.77 17.72 -7.85
N THR A 63 9.60 18.07 -8.38
CA THR A 63 8.42 17.18 -8.35
C THR A 63 8.69 15.85 -9.05
N ARG A 64 9.46 15.89 -10.14
CA ARG A 64 9.90 14.70 -10.88
C ARG A 64 10.69 13.74 -9.99
N ASP A 65 11.69 14.25 -9.29
CA ASP A 65 12.60 13.42 -8.48
C ASP A 65 11.91 12.92 -7.21
N ASP A 66 11.09 13.76 -6.58
CA ASP A 66 10.30 13.39 -5.40
C ASP A 66 9.30 12.27 -5.74
N LEU A 67 8.57 12.38 -6.86
CA LEU A 67 7.63 11.34 -7.31
C LEU A 67 8.35 10.06 -7.75
N THR A 68 9.49 10.19 -8.42
CA THR A 68 10.31 9.03 -8.82
C THR A 68 10.78 8.26 -7.59
N THR A 69 11.22 8.96 -6.54
CA THR A 69 11.63 8.35 -5.27
C THR A 69 10.46 7.69 -4.56
N TRP A 70 9.31 8.36 -4.49
CA TRP A 70 8.09 7.79 -3.91
C TRP A 70 7.64 6.52 -4.66
N LEU A 71 7.70 6.53 -5.99
CA LEU A 71 7.39 5.37 -6.84
C LEU A 71 8.35 4.20 -6.62
N ARG A 72 9.66 4.47 -6.47
CA ARG A 72 10.66 3.43 -6.15
C ARG A 72 10.32 2.75 -4.82
N GLY A 73 10.04 3.51 -3.77
CA GLY A 73 9.63 2.96 -2.47
C GLY A 73 8.31 2.18 -2.57
N THR A 74 7.36 2.69 -3.34
CA THR A 74 6.08 2.00 -3.59
C THR A 74 6.29 0.66 -4.29
N ILE A 75 7.09 0.63 -5.36
CA ILE A 75 7.44 -0.60 -6.08
C ILE A 75 8.16 -1.58 -5.15
N ALA A 76 9.18 -1.13 -4.42
CA ALA A 76 9.92 -1.99 -3.50
C ALA A 76 9.01 -2.63 -2.45
N ASN A 77 8.08 -1.85 -1.88
CA ASN A 77 7.08 -2.37 -0.95
C ASN A 77 6.21 -3.49 -1.56
N TYR A 78 5.86 -3.39 -2.85
CA TYR A 78 4.99 -4.36 -3.52
C TYR A 78 5.73 -5.57 -4.11
N THR A 79 6.99 -5.41 -4.50
CA THR A 79 7.75 -6.46 -5.21
C THR A 79 8.82 -7.14 -4.35
N ALA A 80 9.36 -6.44 -3.35
CA ALA A 80 10.49 -6.93 -2.55
C ALA A 80 10.09 -7.39 -1.14
N THR A 81 8.78 -7.33 -0.78
CA THR A 81 8.31 -7.77 0.54
C THR A 81 7.29 -8.91 0.43
N PRO A 82 7.30 -9.89 1.37
CA PRO A 82 6.23 -10.88 1.47
C PRO A 82 4.84 -10.26 1.61
N ALA A 83 4.75 -9.10 2.28
CA ALA A 83 3.51 -8.33 2.40
C ALA A 83 2.97 -7.87 1.05
N GLY A 84 3.85 -7.41 0.15
CA GLY A 84 3.50 -7.03 -1.21
C GLY A 84 2.89 -8.16 -2.04
N ALA A 85 3.40 -9.38 -1.87
CA ALA A 85 2.86 -10.58 -2.54
C ALA A 85 1.48 -11.00 -1.99
N THR A 86 1.22 -10.79 -0.70
CA THR A 86 -0.05 -11.16 -0.04
C THR A 86 -1.16 -10.14 -0.31
N MET A 87 -0.81 -8.88 -0.55
CA MET A 87 -1.76 -7.77 -0.75
C MET A 87 -2.88 -8.04 -1.78
N PRO A 88 -2.60 -8.51 -3.01
CA PRO A 88 -3.64 -8.74 -4.02
C PRO A 88 -4.64 -9.81 -3.60
N ALA A 89 -4.16 -10.90 -2.98
CA ALA A 89 -5.00 -11.97 -2.48
C ALA A 89 -5.91 -11.48 -1.35
N LEU A 90 -5.38 -10.64 -0.45
CA LEU A 90 -6.20 -10.01 0.59
C LEU A 90 -7.29 -9.12 -0.03
N ILE A 91 -6.96 -8.24 -0.98
CA ILE A 91 -7.92 -7.35 -1.62
C ILE A 91 -9.02 -8.17 -2.32
N ALA A 92 -8.65 -9.24 -3.02
CA ALA A 92 -9.61 -10.15 -3.65
C ALA A 92 -10.54 -10.81 -2.62
N ASP A 93 -10.00 -11.29 -1.50
CA ASP A 93 -10.79 -11.85 -0.41
C ASP A 93 -11.71 -10.81 0.25
N LEU A 94 -11.32 -9.54 0.28
CA LEU A 94 -12.12 -8.45 0.86
C LEU A 94 -13.17 -7.86 -0.09
N ALA A 95 -13.05 -8.06 -1.41
CA ALA A 95 -13.91 -7.40 -2.41
C ALA A 95 -15.41 -7.64 -2.21
N GLY A 96 -15.80 -8.83 -1.72
CA GLY A 96 -17.20 -9.17 -1.40
C GLY A 96 -17.67 -8.73 -0.01
N ARG A 97 -16.86 -7.97 0.74
CA ARG A 97 -17.08 -7.62 2.16
C ARG A 97 -16.88 -6.11 2.37
N PRO A 98 -17.85 -5.26 1.99
CA PRO A 98 -17.66 -3.81 1.92
C PRO A 98 -17.12 -3.17 3.21
N GLY A 99 -17.66 -3.54 4.38
CA GLY A 99 -17.17 -3.01 5.66
C GLY A 99 -15.73 -3.39 5.98
N ALA A 100 -15.32 -4.62 5.63
CA ALA A 100 -13.95 -5.09 5.84
C ALA A 100 -12.97 -4.43 4.87
N LEU A 101 -13.39 -4.18 3.63
CA LEU A 101 -12.59 -3.47 2.64
C LEU A 101 -12.42 -1.99 3.02
N GLU A 102 -13.46 -1.34 3.55
CA GLU A 102 -13.36 0.02 4.10
C GLU A 102 -12.40 0.08 5.29
N ALA A 103 -12.50 -0.84 6.24
CA ALA A 103 -11.56 -0.93 7.37
C ALA A 103 -10.12 -1.11 6.89
N PHE A 104 -9.91 -1.97 5.88
CA PHE A 104 -8.60 -2.13 5.23
C PHE A 104 -8.12 -0.82 4.60
N ARG A 105 -8.96 -0.12 3.82
CA ARG A 105 -8.59 1.16 3.19
C ARG A 105 -8.19 2.20 4.23
N ALA A 106 -8.97 2.34 5.31
CA ALA A 106 -8.70 3.29 6.38
C ALA A 106 -7.36 3.02 7.08
N ALA A 107 -7.06 1.76 7.38
CA ALA A 107 -5.82 1.37 8.05
C ALA A 107 -4.60 1.42 7.13
N PHE A 108 -4.76 1.05 5.86
CA PHE A 108 -3.62 0.84 4.96
C PHE A 108 -3.33 2.03 4.03
N LEU A 109 -4.36 2.69 3.48
CA LEU A 109 -4.18 3.70 2.43
C LEU A 109 -3.94 5.11 2.97
N THR A 110 -4.43 5.43 4.17
CA THR A 110 -4.45 6.82 4.69
C THR A 110 -3.09 7.49 4.66
N GLU A 111 -2.08 6.90 5.30
CA GLU A 111 -0.73 7.48 5.36
C GLU A 111 -0.04 7.48 3.98
N ARG A 112 -0.20 6.37 3.23
CA ARG A 112 0.44 6.18 1.92
C ARG A 112 -0.04 7.17 0.88
N ARG A 113 -1.36 7.44 0.86
CA ARG A 113 -1.96 8.45 -0.03
C ARG A 113 -1.62 9.86 0.43
N ALA A 114 -1.61 10.13 1.74
CA ALA A 114 -1.21 11.43 2.28
C ALA A 114 0.20 11.82 1.81
N ASN A 115 1.12 10.85 1.78
CA ASN A 115 2.49 11.08 1.35
C ASN A 115 2.59 11.50 -0.12
N CYS A 116 2.00 10.73 -1.05
CA CYS A 116 2.02 11.10 -2.46
C CYS A 116 1.28 12.43 -2.72
N ALA A 117 0.13 12.62 -2.06
CA ALA A 117 -0.64 13.85 -2.18
C ALA A 117 0.15 15.09 -1.72
N ALA A 118 1.00 14.96 -0.70
CA ALA A 118 1.87 16.06 -0.28
C ALA A 118 2.90 16.43 -1.36
N VAL A 119 3.52 15.44 -2.03
CA VAL A 119 4.45 15.69 -3.15
C VAL A 119 3.74 16.42 -4.29
N LEU A 120 2.55 15.93 -4.68
CA LEU A 120 1.76 16.51 -5.77
C LEU A 120 1.33 17.95 -5.44
N ARG A 121 0.86 18.21 -4.22
CA ARG A 121 0.48 19.56 -3.78
C ARG A 121 1.67 20.53 -3.78
N ARG A 122 2.87 20.07 -3.38
CA ARG A 122 4.09 20.90 -3.49
C ARG A 122 4.43 21.21 -4.95
N GLY A 123 4.32 20.23 -5.84
CA GLY A 123 4.53 20.44 -7.27
C GLY A 123 3.55 21.44 -7.89
N ILE A 124 2.27 21.37 -7.51
CA ILE A 124 1.27 22.37 -7.91
C ILE A 124 1.66 23.76 -7.40
N ALA A 125 2.04 23.88 -6.12
CA ALA A 125 2.43 25.16 -5.53
C ALA A 125 3.68 25.77 -6.18
N ARG A 126 4.60 24.93 -6.69
CA ARG A 126 5.79 25.37 -7.44
C ARG A 126 5.50 25.72 -8.89
N GLY A 127 4.36 25.27 -9.44
CA GLY A 127 4.04 25.38 -10.87
C GLY A 127 4.66 24.27 -11.73
N ASP A 128 5.19 23.21 -11.11
CA ASP A 128 5.68 22.02 -11.82
C ASP A 128 4.52 21.19 -12.39
N LEU A 129 3.33 21.33 -11.81
CA LEU A 129 2.10 20.66 -12.20
C LEU A 129 0.98 21.69 -12.46
N PRO A 130 0.03 21.39 -13.37
CA PRO A 130 -1.16 22.21 -13.57
C PRO A 130 -1.95 22.43 -12.27
N ALA A 131 -2.52 23.63 -12.10
CA ALA A 131 -3.27 23.98 -10.89
C ALA A 131 -4.54 23.15 -10.67
N ASP A 132 -5.08 22.57 -11.75
CA ASP A 132 -6.25 21.70 -11.79
C ASP A 132 -5.90 20.20 -11.78
N THR A 133 -4.64 19.84 -11.45
CA THR A 133 -4.22 18.44 -11.34
C THR A 133 -5.11 17.68 -10.34
N ASP A 134 -5.79 16.65 -10.83
CA ASP A 134 -6.49 15.68 -9.98
C ASP A 134 -5.48 14.78 -9.27
N VAL A 135 -5.21 15.13 -8.01
CA VAL A 135 -4.23 14.45 -7.15
C VAL A 135 -4.61 12.98 -6.94
N GLU A 136 -5.89 12.67 -6.78
CA GLU A 136 -6.34 11.29 -6.52
C GLU A 136 -6.20 10.42 -7.77
N LEU A 137 -6.61 10.94 -8.93
CA LEU A 137 -6.47 10.24 -10.20
C LEU A 137 -5.00 10.05 -10.58
N PHE A 138 -4.14 11.04 -10.32
CA PHE A 138 -2.71 10.94 -10.58
C PHE A 138 -2.08 9.79 -9.76
N MET A 139 -2.42 9.71 -8.48
CA MET A 139 -1.99 8.60 -7.61
C MET A 139 -2.51 7.24 -8.11
N ASP A 140 -3.78 7.18 -8.51
CA ASP A 140 -4.41 5.95 -8.98
C ASP A 140 -3.80 5.47 -10.30
N ALA A 141 -3.45 6.38 -11.22
CA ALA A 141 -2.75 6.05 -12.46
C ALA A 141 -1.37 5.44 -12.19
N LEU A 142 -0.62 6.02 -11.26
CA LEU A 142 0.70 5.54 -10.86
C LEU A 142 0.66 4.18 -10.18
N ALA A 143 -0.14 4.04 -9.12
CA ALA A 143 -0.27 2.78 -8.38
C ALA A 143 -0.93 1.69 -9.26
N GLY A 144 -1.96 2.06 -10.02
CA GLY A 144 -2.67 1.18 -10.93
C GLY A 144 -1.77 0.61 -12.02
N ALA A 145 -0.85 1.39 -12.58
CA ALA A 145 0.12 0.89 -13.55
C ALA A 145 1.03 -0.20 -12.95
N VAL A 146 1.48 -0.02 -11.70
CA VAL A 146 2.29 -1.05 -10.99
C VAL A 146 1.47 -2.31 -10.77
N PHE A 147 0.25 -2.19 -10.24
CA PHE A 147 -0.65 -3.34 -10.00
C PHE A 147 -1.03 -4.06 -11.30
N TYR A 148 -1.38 -3.32 -12.35
CA TYR A 148 -1.75 -3.92 -13.64
C TYR A 148 -0.60 -4.69 -14.27
N ARG A 149 0.63 -4.16 -14.16
CA ARG A 149 1.84 -4.87 -14.60
C ARG A 149 2.04 -6.17 -13.84
N GLN A 150 1.97 -6.10 -12.51
CA GLN A 150 2.21 -7.24 -11.63
C GLN A 150 1.12 -8.31 -11.70
N LEU A 151 -0.16 -7.93 -11.74
CA LEU A 151 -1.29 -8.84 -11.55
C LEU A 151 -1.94 -9.32 -12.84
N VAL A 152 -1.89 -8.50 -13.90
CA VAL A 152 -2.64 -8.77 -15.13
C VAL A 152 -1.71 -9.10 -16.29
N THR A 153 -0.76 -8.22 -16.58
CA THR A 153 0.08 -8.38 -17.78
C THR A 153 1.32 -9.25 -17.56
N GLY A 154 1.73 -9.46 -16.32
CA GLY A 154 2.99 -10.14 -15.98
C GLY A 154 4.24 -9.39 -16.46
N LEU A 155 4.12 -8.13 -16.88
CA LEU A 155 5.25 -7.34 -17.37
C LEU A 155 6.17 -6.91 -16.21
N PRO A 156 7.48 -6.75 -16.46
CA PRO A 156 8.43 -6.40 -15.41
C PRO A 156 8.07 -5.11 -14.65
N VAL A 157 8.15 -5.15 -13.33
CA VAL A 157 8.14 -3.98 -12.44
C VAL A 157 9.59 -3.72 -12.05
N ASP A 158 10.32 -3.06 -12.94
CA ASP A 158 11.76 -2.82 -12.85
C ASP A 158 12.10 -1.42 -12.28
N ASP A 159 13.37 -1.20 -11.95
CA ASP A 159 13.87 0.08 -11.40
C ASP A 159 13.73 1.28 -12.36
N ARG A 160 13.43 1.02 -13.65
CA ARG A 160 13.21 2.05 -14.68
C ARG A 160 11.73 2.40 -14.83
N LEU A 161 10.81 1.64 -14.22
CA LEU A 161 9.38 1.90 -14.30
C LEU A 161 9.01 3.27 -13.69
N PRO A 162 9.53 3.67 -12.52
CA PRO A 162 9.26 5.00 -11.94
C PRO A 162 9.53 6.14 -12.91
N ASP A 163 10.73 6.18 -13.50
CA ASP A 163 11.16 7.23 -14.44
C ASP A 163 10.28 7.27 -15.69
N ARG A 164 9.84 6.11 -16.19
CA ARG A 164 8.93 6.01 -17.34
C ARG A 164 7.53 6.51 -17.01
N LEU A 165 6.98 6.16 -15.84
CA LEU A 165 5.65 6.60 -15.43
C LEU A 165 5.59 8.11 -15.21
N VAL A 166 6.57 8.68 -14.53
CA VAL A 166 6.67 10.13 -14.32
C VAL A 166 6.78 10.87 -15.66
N ARG A 167 7.57 10.34 -16.61
CA ARG A 167 7.69 10.90 -17.97
C ARG A 167 6.37 10.89 -18.74
N ILE A 168 5.57 9.83 -18.63
CA ILE A 168 4.26 9.74 -19.31
C ILE A 168 3.31 10.82 -18.80
N LEU A 169 3.45 11.22 -17.53
CA LEU A 169 2.63 12.23 -16.88
C LEU A 169 3.12 13.67 -17.13
N GLY A 170 4.09 13.85 -18.02
CA GLY A 170 4.59 15.18 -18.42
C GLY A 170 5.64 15.77 -17.49
N LEU A 171 6.22 14.96 -16.59
CA LEU A 171 7.28 15.35 -15.65
C LEU A 171 8.65 14.80 -16.01
#